data_AF-A0A935NX40-F1
#
_entry.id   AF-A0A935NX40-F1
#
_cell.length_a   1.000
_cell.length_b   1.000
_cell.length_c   1.000
_cell.angle_alpha   90.00
_cell.angle_beta   90.00
_cell.angle_gamma   90.00
#
_symmetry.space_group_name_H-M   'P 1'
#
loop_
_entity.id
_entity.type
_entity.pdbx_description
1 polymer ?
#
loop_
_entity_poly.entity_id
_entity_poly.type
_entity_poly.pdbx_seq_one_letter_code
_entity_poly.pdbx_strand_id
1 'polypeptide(L)'
;MTRVFYAFCLALCIAILHLSPAAAQSADALKKAQDAFDKAQQDYLAGNYDDAAAGFQAAFAARPFAQFLYNVGASYHMKGKKTSDPKAYKSAVEFYRRYLSSDPQAADRVRIEKTVLVLENESKRLAELPATPPPVDPNAPKDPAAPPPATAPPSASDEIQQLGDVKVRGLVVLDSEPAGATIYLDDKRKGAFGTTPWSGSLDGEHKVIFEKRGYKLVETRLAADPNRLVAFKAGLPDADYLGFIEVTSNVPGAEVFIGDKSVGAVGKTPFSENRPPGKYKVWVTADGYDEHSQEIEVVRGEALSIKAQLKGSPVGKLNITGPSIEEAAVYLDGKLFCERGPCLKSVPEGRHEVSIRRSGFKPYTKNVNIQAKTETAIKAGLAPKPSRTDAVVAYVLAGGFAAGGVYLGMRANDLRDELKKEIDLGQPPPDPNDPRFQRGKIFAIAADGMYAVAGITALTAVYYTFRDKGQPSTALIDVRALALTPQIGPQYAGLDMEVRW
;
A
#
# COMPACT_ATOMS: atom_id res chain seq x y z
N MET A 1 31.92 -24.21 12.45
CA MET A 1 31.58 -23.69 11.10
C MET A 1 30.17 -23.10 11.19
N THR A 2 29.87 -21.96 11.83
CA THR A 2 30.42 -20.60 11.78
C THR A 2 30.53 -20.03 10.36
N ARG A 3 29.65 -19.04 10.10
CA ARG A 3 29.68 -18.02 9.02
C ARG A 3 29.03 -18.38 7.67
N VAL A 4 27.69 -18.36 7.58
CA VAL A 4 26.92 -17.73 6.47
C VAL A 4 25.50 -17.42 6.98
N PHE A 5 25.33 -16.44 7.87
CA PHE A 5 24.01 -15.95 8.31
C PHE A 5 24.05 -14.48 8.78
N TYR A 6 24.91 -13.67 8.15
CA TYR A 6 25.03 -12.23 8.42
C TYR A 6 25.31 -11.50 7.10
N ALA A 7 24.28 -11.37 6.26
CA ALA A 7 24.30 -10.47 5.10
C ALA A 7 22.91 -10.02 4.64
N PHE A 8 21.90 -10.01 5.53
CA PHE A 8 20.53 -9.60 5.17
C PHE A 8 19.80 -8.78 6.24
N CYS A 9 20.55 -8.13 7.16
CA CYS A 9 19.99 -7.20 8.16
C CYS A 9 20.76 -5.85 8.22
N LEU A 10 21.31 -5.38 7.10
CA LEU A 10 21.97 -4.07 7.02
C LEU A 10 21.56 -3.27 5.78
N ALA A 11 20.31 -3.40 5.35
CA ALA A 11 19.69 -2.56 4.30
C ALA A 11 18.31 -2.03 4.75
N LEU A 12 18.11 -1.90 6.07
CA LEU A 12 16.87 -1.45 6.67
C LEU A 12 17.16 -0.58 7.89
N CYS A 13 17.89 0.53 7.70
CA CYS A 13 17.96 1.67 8.66
C CYS A 13 18.78 2.87 8.11
N ILE A 14 18.73 3.14 6.81
CA ILE A 14 19.20 4.43 6.26
C ILE A 14 18.13 4.95 5.29
N ALA A 15 16.91 5.14 5.80
CA ALA A 15 16.06 6.22 5.34
C ALA A 15 16.33 7.42 6.26
N ILE A 16 17.59 7.86 6.28
CA ILE A 16 17.94 9.15 6.89
C ILE A 16 17.31 10.18 5.97
N LEU A 17 16.19 10.75 6.41
CA LEU A 17 15.85 12.16 6.27
C LEU A 17 16.69 12.86 5.19
N HIS A 18 16.30 12.74 3.93
CA HIS A 18 16.72 13.69 2.91
C HIS A 18 15.98 15.01 3.17
N LEU A 19 16.26 15.66 4.30
CA LEU A 19 16.14 17.11 4.34
C LEU A 19 17.11 17.62 3.28
N SER A 20 16.56 18.07 2.17
CA SER A 20 17.33 18.70 1.10
C SER A 20 18.30 19.72 1.73
N PRO A 21 19.57 19.77 1.31
CA PRO A 21 20.55 20.71 1.86
C PRO A 21 20.04 22.16 1.87
N ALA A 22 19.18 22.52 0.89
CA ALA A 22 18.50 23.81 0.82
C ALA A 22 17.53 24.08 1.98
N ALA A 23 16.81 23.08 2.48
CA ALA A 23 15.88 23.22 3.61
C ALA A 23 16.63 23.46 4.92
N ALA A 24 17.71 22.70 5.16
CA ALA A 24 18.60 22.89 6.30
C ALA A 24 19.28 24.28 6.29
N GLN A 25 19.80 24.69 5.12
CA GLN A 25 20.41 26.01 4.94
C GLN A 25 19.43 27.17 5.18
N SER A 26 18.15 27.00 4.80
CA SER A 26 17.10 28.00 5.01
C SER A 26 16.68 28.16 6.47
N ALA A 27 16.71 27.07 7.24
CA ALA A 27 16.40 27.07 8.67
C ALA A 27 17.52 27.76 9.47
N ASP A 28 18.78 27.47 9.14
CA ASP A 28 19.94 28.10 9.76
C ASP A 28 19.99 29.61 9.48
N ALA A 29 19.65 30.02 8.26
CA ALA A 29 19.58 31.43 7.89
C ALA A 29 18.47 32.18 8.67
N LEU A 30 17.30 31.55 8.86
CA LEU A 30 16.21 32.14 9.64
C LEU A 30 16.57 32.32 11.11
N LYS A 31 17.23 31.31 11.69
CA LYS A 31 17.69 31.37 13.08
C LYS A 31 18.72 32.48 13.29
N LYS A 32 19.71 32.60 12.39
CA LYS A 32 20.68 33.70 12.42
C LYS A 32 20.01 35.08 12.31
N ALA A 33 18.97 35.20 11.46
CA ALA A 33 18.22 36.43 11.34
C ALA A 33 17.44 36.76 12.63
N GLN A 34 16.87 35.75 13.28
CA GLN A 34 16.18 35.90 14.56
C GLN A 34 17.13 36.34 15.67
N ASP A 35 18.28 35.68 15.84
CA ASP A 35 19.26 36.03 16.87
C ASP A 35 19.76 37.49 16.69
N ALA A 36 20.01 37.90 15.43
CA ALA A 36 20.41 39.27 15.11
C ALA A 36 19.29 40.29 15.38
N PHE A 37 18.04 39.94 15.06
CA PHE A 37 16.87 40.78 15.30
C PHE A 37 16.63 41.00 16.80
N ASP A 38 16.65 39.93 17.59
CA ASP A 38 16.38 39.98 19.03
C ASP A 38 17.42 40.86 19.74
N LYS A 39 18.70 40.73 19.35
CA LYS A 39 19.77 41.60 19.85
C LYS A 39 19.56 43.07 19.42
N ALA A 40 19.32 43.31 18.14
CA ALA A 40 19.12 44.65 17.60
C ALA A 40 17.99 45.40 18.30
N GLN A 41 16.95 44.69 18.68
CA GLN A 41 15.83 45.25 19.41
C GLN A 41 16.19 45.62 20.85
N GLN A 42 16.99 44.81 21.55
CA GLN A 42 17.51 45.17 22.87
C GLN A 42 18.36 46.45 22.77
N ASP A 43 19.23 46.54 21.77
CA ASP A 43 20.05 47.73 21.52
C ASP A 43 19.17 48.95 21.22
N TYR A 44 18.10 48.78 20.45
CA TYR A 44 17.14 49.86 20.15
C TYR A 44 16.45 50.38 21.42
N LEU A 45 15.98 49.47 22.28
CA LEU A 45 15.34 49.81 23.55
C LEU A 45 16.31 50.47 24.54
N ALA A 46 17.60 50.11 24.48
CA ALA A 46 18.65 50.73 25.27
C ALA A 46 19.10 52.11 24.74
N GLY A 47 18.61 52.54 23.58
CA GLY A 47 19.03 53.79 22.92
C GLY A 47 20.34 53.67 22.13
N ASN A 48 20.89 52.46 21.99
CA ASN A 48 22.09 52.16 21.21
C ASN A 48 21.72 52.01 19.73
N TYR A 49 21.31 53.11 19.11
CA TYR A 49 20.69 53.08 17.78
C TYR A 49 21.63 52.67 16.64
N ASP A 50 22.94 52.90 16.77
CA ASP A 50 23.92 52.43 15.77
C ASP A 50 24.08 50.90 15.82
N ASP A 51 24.17 50.33 17.01
CA ASP A 51 24.24 48.89 17.22
C ASP A 51 22.93 48.21 16.78
N ALA A 52 21.78 48.83 17.10
CA ALA A 52 20.48 48.39 16.62
C ALA A 52 20.40 48.37 15.10
N ALA A 53 20.83 49.45 14.43
CA ALA A 53 20.88 49.51 12.97
C ALA A 53 21.77 48.42 12.38
N ALA A 54 22.96 48.19 12.95
CA ALA A 54 23.87 47.14 12.52
C ALA A 54 23.28 45.73 12.72
N GLY A 55 22.61 45.49 13.85
CA GLY A 55 21.94 44.23 14.13
C GLY A 55 20.78 43.94 13.17
N PHE A 56 19.94 44.93 12.85
CA PHE A 56 18.88 44.76 11.85
C PHE A 56 19.44 44.58 10.42
N GLN A 57 20.57 45.21 10.09
CA GLN A 57 21.27 44.94 8.82
C GLN A 57 21.83 43.51 8.78
N ALA A 58 22.36 43.00 9.89
CA ALA A 58 22.81 41.61 9.99
C ALA A 58 21.63 40.63 9.85
N ALA A 59 20.46 40.96 10.43
CA ALA A 59 19.24 40.19 10.23
C ALA A 59 18.81 40.16 8.76
N PHE A 60 18.87 41.31 8.07
CA PHE A 60 18.62 41.42 6.63
C PHE A 60 19.62 40.63 5.77
N ALA A 61 20.90 40.65 6.14
CA ALA A 61 21.94 39.89 5.44
C ALA A 61 21.74 38.38 5.61
N ALA A 62 21.28 37.94 6.78
CA ALA A 62 20.95 36.54 7.04
C ALA A 62 19.68 36.11 6.29
N ARG A 63 18.63 36.95 6.28
CA ARG A 63 17.41 36.70 5.50
C ARG A 63 16.78 38.03 5.03
N PRO A 64 16.66 38.27 3.72
CA PRO A 64 16.35 39.59 3.16
C PRO A 64 14.85 39.94 3.23
N PHE A 65 14.31 40.13 4.44
CA PHE A 65 12.96 40.63 4.65
C PHE A 65 12.93 42.16 4.70
N ALA A 66 12.00 42.79 3.97
CA ALA A 66 11.92 44.25 3.84
C ALA A 66 11.76 44.97 5.20
N GLN A 67 11.09 44.34 6.16
CA GLN A 67 10.80 44.85 7.49
C GLN A 67 12.08 45.12 8.29
N PHE A 68 13.15 44.37 8.03
CA PHE A 68 14.45 44.67 8.63
C PHE A 68 15.01 46.00 8.13
N LEU A 69 14.86 46.33 6.83
CA LEU A 69 15.27 47.63 6.30
C LEU A 69 14.47 48.78 6.94
N TYR A 70 13.18 48.57 7.18
CA TYR A 70 12.38 49.53 7.95
C TYR A 70 12.94 49.74 9.36
N ASN A 71 13.32 48.67 10.07
CA ASN A 71 13.88 48.76 11.42
C ASN A 71 15.26 49.44 11.45
N VAL A 72 16.09 49.26 10.42
CA VAL A 72 17.33 50.02 10.25
C VAL A 72 17.02 51.52 10.10
N GLY A 73 16.06 51.87 9.25
CA GLY A 73 15.60 53.26 9.08
C GLY A 73 15.05 53.86 10.37
N ALA A 74 14.25 53.09 11.12
CA ALA A 74 13.71 53.50 12.42
C ALA A 74 14.78 53.73 13.48
N SER A 75 15.86 52.95 13.46
CA SER A 75 17.01 53.11 14.35
C SER A 75 17.73 54.44 14.10
N TYR A 76 18.06 54.72 12.84
CA TYR A 76 18.69 55.98 12.48
C TYR A 76 17.76 57.19 12.64
N HIS A 77 16.46 57.04 12.41
CA HIS A 77 15.49 58.09 12.68
C HIS A 77 15.52 58.47 14.16
N MET A 78 15.42 57.50 15.07
CA MET A 78 15.48 57.77 16.51
C MET A 78 16.82 58.38 16.95
N LYS A 79 17.94 57.91 16.39
CA LYS A 79 19.25 58.55 16.60
C LYS A 79 19.23 60.03 16.20
N GLY A 80 18.80 60.32 14.97
CA GLY A 80 18.70 61.69 14.45
C GLY A 80 17.82 62.56 15.33
N LYS A 81 16.68 62.05 15.77
CA LYS A 81 15.76 62.76 16.68
C LYS A 81 16.39 63.08 18.04
N LYS A 82 17.15 62.15 18.62
CA LYS A 82 17.75 62.31 19.96
C LYS A 82 19.02 63.16 19.96
N THR A 83 19.76 63.15 18.85
CA THR A 83 21.10 63.77 18.77
C THR A 83 21.16 64.97 17.81
N SER A 84 20.09 65.21 17.05
CA SER A 84 20.06 66.17 15.93
C SER A 84 21.19 65.96 14.92
N ASP A 85 21.56 64.69 14.69
CA ASP A 85 22.62 64.33 13.74
C ASP A 85 22.07 64.31 12.29
N PRO A 86 22.52 65.21 11.40
CA PRO A 86 22.07 65.24 10.00
C PRO A 86 22.45 63.97 9.23
N LYS A 87 23.54 63.27 9.61
CA LYS A 87 23.96 62.02 8.96
C LYS A 87 23.01 60.88 9.33
N ALA A 88 22.55 60.83 10.58
CA ALA A 88 21.56 59.86 11.01
C ALA A 88 20.25 59.99 10.23
N TYR A 89 19.74 61.22 10.04
CA TYR A 89 18.55 61.43 9.19
C TYR A 89 18.76 61.00 7.73
N LYS A 90 19.94 61.27 7.16
CA LYS A 90 20.28 60.82 5.80
C LYS A 90 20.27 59.29 5.68
N SER A 91 20.85 58.59 6.66
CA SER A 91 20.82 57.12 6.72
C SER A 91 19.39 56.59 6.89
N ALA A 92 18.57 57.23 7.72
CA ALA A 92 17.17 56.85 7.90
C ALA A 92 16.38 56.92 6.58
N VAL A 93 16.56 58.02 5.83
CA VAL A 93 15.98 58.21 4.50
C VAL A 93 16.39 57.12 3.51
N GLU A 94 17.68 56.79 3.46
CA GLU A 94 18.20 55.73 2.58
C GLU A 94 17.50 54.40 2.86
N PHE A 95 17.44 53.98 4.13
CA PHE A 95 16.86 52.70 4.50
C PHE A 95 15.34 52.66 4.35
N TYR A 96 14.63 53.76 4.59
CA TYR A 96 13.20 53.84 4.27
C TYR A 96 12.94 53.76 2.76
N ARG A 97 13.76 54.39 1.92
CA ARG A 97 13.65 54.21 0.46
C ARG A 97 13.92 52.78 0.03
N ARG A 98 14.93 52.13 0.63
CA ARG A 98 15.23 50.71 0.38
C ARG A 98 14.06 49.82 0.80
N TYR A 99 13.44 50.08 1.95
CA TYR A 99 12.22 49.40 2.37
C TYR A 99 11.09 49.56 1.34
N LEU A 100 10.78 50.79 0.92
CA LEU A 100 9.73 51.06 -0.07
C LEU A 100 10.01 50.46 -1.45
N SER A 101 11.29 50.29 -1.81
CA SER A 101 11.69 49.60 -3.03
C SER A 101 11.58 48.08 -2.90
N SER A 102 11.85 47.54 -1.70
CA SER A 102 11.80 46.11 -1.42
C SER A 102 10.38 45.60 -1.21
N ASP A 103 9.47 46.45 -0.74
CA ASP A 103 8.04 46.17 -0.60
C ASP A 103 7.21 47.31 -1.20
N PRO A 104 6.99 47.32 -2.53
CA PRO A 104 6.26 48.39 -3.20
C PRO A 104 4.78 48.51 -2.77
N GLN A 105 4.21 47.44 -2.23
CA GLN A 105 2.80 47.33 -1.82
C GLN A 105 2.64 47.43 -0.29
N ALA A 106 3.68 47.88 0.42
CA ALA A 106 3.64 48.11 1.86
C ALA A 106 2.40 48.95 2.25
N ALA A 107 1.59 48.43 3.18
CA ALA A 107 0.35 49.09 3.60
C ALA A 107 0.56 50.50 4.16
N ASP A 108 1.77 50.80 4.64
CA ASP A 108 2.14 52.08 5.22
C ASP A 108 2.98 52.97 4.30
N ARG A 109 3.09 52.62 3.01
CA ARG A 109 3.88 53.33 2.01
C ARG A 109 3.73 54.84 2.07
N VAL A 110 2.49 55.34 2.01
CA VAL A 110 2.17 56.77 1.98
C VAL A 110 2.71 57.49 3.22
N ARG A 111 2.61 56.85 4.40
CA ARG A 111 3.13 57.40 5.65
C ARG A 111 4.66 57.47 5.61
N ILE A 112 5.32 56.43 5.13
CA ILE A 112 6.79 56.38 5.07
C ILE A 112 7.33 57.36 4.03
N GLU A 113 6.67 57.53 2.88
CA GLU A 113 7.03 58.55 1.89
C GLU A 113 6.96 59.96 2.50
N LYS A 114 5.91 60.27 3.28
CA LYS A 114 5.83 61.52 4.03
C LYS A 114 6.94 61.67 5.05
N THR A 115 7.23 60.62 5.83
CA THR A 115 8.35 60.62 6.79
C THR A 115 9.67 60.90 6.09
N VAL A 116 9.95 60.25 4.95
CA VAL A 116 11.17 60.48 4.17
C VAL A 116 11.32 61.96 3.81
N LEU A 117 10.27 62.62 3.32
CA LEU A 117 10.33 64.04 2.97
C LEU A 117 10.69 64.93 4.17
N VAL A 118 10.06 64.68 5.33
CA VAL A 118 10.34 65.43 6.56
C VAL A 118 11.79 65.21 7.01
N LEU A 119 12.27 63.97 7.02
CA LEU A 119 13.64 63.65 7.42
C LEU A 119 14.68 64.24 6.46
N GLU A 120 14.39 64.29 5.16
CA GLU A 120 15.27 64.92 4.17
C GLU A 120 15.38 66.43 4.38
N ASN A 121 14.26 67.10 4.62
CA ASN A 121 14.25 68.53 4.89
C ASN A 121 14.98 68.86 6.19
N GLU A 122 14.77 68.05 7.23
CA GLU A 122 15.47 68.23 8.51
C GLU A 122 16.98 68.00 8.37
N SER A 123 17.39 66.95 7.64
CA SER A 123 18.81 66.68 7.37
C SER A 123 19.47 67.87 6.66
N LYS A 124 18.79 68.48 5.67
CA LYS A 124 19.28 69.68 4.98
C LYS A 124 19.35 70.88 5.91
N ARG A 125 18.28 71.17 6.66
CA ARG A 125 18.22 72.27 7.63
C ARG A 125 19.40 72.21 8.60
N LEU A 126 19.67 71.03 9.16
CA LEU A 126 20.75 70.82 10.13
C LEU A 126 22.14 70.89 9.49
N ALA A 127 22.28 70.48 8.23
CA ALA A 127 23.55 70.57 7.49
C ALA A 127 23.92 72.01 7.07
N GLU A 128 22.91 72.87 6.91
CA GLU A 128 23.08 74.29 6.51
C GLU A 128 23.25 75.23 7.71
N LEU A 129 23.16 74.72 8.96
CA LEU A 129 23.46 75.51 10.15
C LEU A 129 24.95 75.86 10.22
N PRO A 130 25.31 77.12 10.54
CA PRO A 130 26.70 77.53 10.65
C PRO A 130 27.41 76.80 11.80
N ALA A 131 28.56 76.17 11.49
CA ALA A 131 29.29 75.29 12.41
C ALA A 131 30.01 76.02 13.57
N THR A 132 30.04 77.35 13.57
CA THR A 132 30.65 78.17 14.63
C THR A 132 29.86 79.48 14.80
N PRO A 133 29.66 79.97 16.04
CA PRO A 133 29.18 81.34 16.23
C PRO A 133 30.17 82.32 15.57
N PRO A 134 29.70 83.45 15.02
CA PRO A 134 30.57 84.44 14.40
C PRO A 134 31.66 84.91 15.40
N PRO A 135 32.87 85.27 14.92
CA PRO A 135 33.95 85.74 15.80
C PRO A 135 33.45 86.93 16.62
N VAL A 136 33.59 86.85 17.95
CA VAL A 136 33.28 87.97 18.85
C VAL A 136 34.27 89.09 18.54
N ASP A 137 33.77 90.22 18.03
CA ASP A 137 34.56 91.44 17.85
C ASP A 137 35.07 91.92 19.23
N PRO A 138 36.40 92.01 19.46
CA PRO A 138 36.96 92.48 20.73
C PRO A 138 36.57 93.92 21.11
N ASN A 139 36.05 94.71 20.16
CA ASN A 139 35.72 96.13 20.37
C ASN A 139 34.21 96.45 20.39
N ALA A 140 33.34 95.43 20.48
CA ALA A 140 31.92 95.67 20.72
C ALA A 140 31.70 96.32 22.11
N PRO A 141 30.85 97.36 22.24
CA PRO A 141 30.57 98.00 23.53
C PRO A 141 30.11 96.97 24.57
N LYS A 142 30.75 96.95 25.75
CA LYS A 142 30.28 96.16 26.89
C LYS A 142 29.00 96.78 27.46
N ASP A 143 27.87 96.42 26.88
CA ASP A 143 26.56 96.69 27.47
C ASP A 143 26.35 95.75 28.66
N PRO A 144 26.02 96.24 29.88
CA PRO A 144 25.77 95.39 31.05
C PRO A 144 24.45 94.58 30.98
N ALA A 145 23.71 94.66 29.87
CA ALA A 145 22.38 94.06 29.71
C ALA A 145 22.27 93.05 28.55
N ALA A 146 23.38 92.52 28.04
CA ALA A 146 23.35 91.41 27.07
C ALA A 146 23.31 90.05 27.81
N PRO A 147 22.29 89.20 27.62
CA PRO A 147 22.36 87.81 28.04
C PRO A 147 23.43 87.07 27.21
N PRO A 148 24.12 86.06 27.77
CA PRO A 148 25.27 85.43 27.12
C PRO A 148 24.87 84.73 25.81
N PRO A 149 25.71 84.74 24.76
CA PRO A 149 25.48 83.94 23.57
C PRO A 149 25.84 82.48 23.88
N ALA A 150 24.84 81.71 24.26
CA ALA A 150 24.87 80.26 24.21
C ALA A 150 23.69 79.82 23.36
N THR A 151 23.88 79.72 22.04
CA THR A 151 22.95 79.01 21.17
C THR A 151 22.85 77.58 21.72
N ALA A 152 21.69 77.23 22.28
CA ALA A 152 21.38 75.85 22.62
C ALA A 152 21.66 74.97 21.39
N PRO A 153 22.24 73.76 21.57
CA PRO A 153 22.45 72.84 20.46
C PRO A 153 21.13 72.66 19.69
N PRO A 154 21.16 72.58 18.35
CA PRO A 154 19.96 72.53 17.55
C PRO A 154 19.12 71.33 17.99
N SER A 155 17.91 71.55 18.47
CA SER A 155 16.94 70.49 18.74
C SER A 155 16.24 70.09 17.44
N ALA A 156 15.65 68.88 17.43
CA ALA A 156 14.82 68.43 16.33
C ALA A 156 13.65 69.41 16.08
N SER A 157 13.36 69.68 14.81
CA SER A 157 12.27 70.59 14.41
C SER A 157 10.89 70.11 14.88
N ASP A 158 9.94 71.03 14.94
CA ASP A 158 8.56 70.73 15.35
C ASP A 158 7.92 69.65 14.47
N GLU A 159 8.25 69.60 13.18
CA GLU A 159 7.78 68.56 12.26
C GLU A 159 8.29 67.17 12.66
N ILE A 160 9.54 67.05 13.09
CA ILE A 160 10.11 65.80 13.61
C ILE A 160 9.49 65.42 14.95
N GLN A 161 9.23 66.40 15.82
CA GLN A 161 8.55 66.15 17.09
C GLN A 161 7.12 65.62 16.85
N GLN A 162 6.40 66.18 15.87
CA GLN A 162 5.06 65.74 15.47
C GLN A 162 5.02 64.32 14.89
N LEU A 163 6.12 63.82 14.29
CA LEU A 163 6.21 62.42 13.85
C LEU A 163 6.24 61.42 15.03
N GLY A 164 6.48 61.88 16.25
CA GLY A 164 6.51 61.04 17.44
C GLY A 164 7.76 60.15 17.52
N ASP A 165 7.80 59.28 18.52
CA ASP A 165 8.86 58.27 18.62
C ASP A 165 8.50 57.09 17.72
N VAL A 166 9.42 56.71 16.85
CA VAL A 166 9.25 55.54 15.99
C VAL A 166 9.50 54.29 16.83
N LYS A 167 8.81 53.21 16.49
CA LYS A 167 9.08 51.87 17.02
C LYS A 167 9.55 50.97 15.88
N VAL A 168 10.48 50.07 16.21
CA VAL A 168 10.80 48.92 15.36
C VAL A 168 9.60 47.98 15.31
N ARG A 169 9.52 47.18 14.25
CA ARG A 169 8.42 46.24 14.00
C ARG A 169 8.88 44.81 14.16
N GLY A 170 7.96 44.01 14.68
CA GLY A 170 7.97 42.56 14.63
C GLY A 170 7.79 42.05 13.21
N LEU A 171 8.17 40.80 13.03
CA LEU A 171 8.12 40.10 11.76
C LEU A 171 7.49 38.73 11.97
N VAL A 172 6.39 38.47 11.27
CA VAL A 172 5.83 37.13 11.16
C VAL A 172 6.28 36.51 9.85
N VAL A 173 6.76 35.27 9.92
CA VAL A 173 7.09 34.43 8.77
C VAL A 173 6.17 33.20 8.78
N LEU A 174 5.37 33.02 7.73
CA LEU A 174 4.47 31.89 7.56
C LEU A 174 4.96 31.04 6.38
N ASP A 175 5.33 29.80 6.67
CA ASP A 175 5.81 28.85 5.66
C ASP A 175 5.01 27.54 5.71
N SER A 176 5.08 26.73 4.67
CA SER A 176 4.45 25.40 4.66
C SER A 176 5.29 24.36 3.92
N GLU A 177 5.09 23.10 4.29
CA GLU A 177 5.63 21.94 3.59
C GLU A 177 4.48 21.03 3.13
N PRO A 178 4.23 20.93 1.81
CA PRO A 178 4.92 21.63 0.72
C PRO A 178 4.54 23.13 0.61
N ALA A 179 5.44 23.94 0.04
CA ALA A 179 5.28 25.40 -0.12
C ALA A 179 4.18 25.79 -1.13
N GLY A 180 3.72 27.04 -1.13
CA GLY A 180 2.65 27.52 -2.03
C GLY A 180 1.24 27.23 -1.53
N ALA A 181 1.06 27.08 -0.22
CA ALA A 181 -0.25 26.97 0.41
C ALA A 181 -0.91 28.35 0.52
N THR A 182 -2.20 28.43 0.26
CA THR A 182 -3.01 29.63 0.52
C THR A 182 -3.15 29.83 2.02
N ILE A 183 -2.90 31.05 2.48
CA ILE A 183 -3.03 31.47 3.87
C ILE A 183 -4.35 32.23 4.00
N TYR A 184 -5.15 31.88 5.01
CA TYR A 184 -6.28 32.70 5.46
C TYR A 184 -6.04 33.13 6.90
N LEU A 185 -6.38 34.39 7.19
CA LEU A 185 -6.23 35.00 8.51
C LEU A 185 -7.61 35.20 9.15
N ASP A 186 -7.79 34.63 10.33
CA ASP A 186 -8.97 34.63 11.20
C ASP A 186 -10.22 33.93 10.62
N ASP A 187 -10.69 34.37 9.47
CA ASP A 187 -11.87 33.84 8.79
C ASP A 187 -11.61 33.67 7.29
N LYS A 188 -11.79 32.43 6.80
CA LYS A 188 -11.67 32.06 5.39
C LYS A 188 -12.60 32.88 4.48
N ARG A 189 -13.71 33.41 5.00
CA ARG A 189 -14.68 34.25 4.26
C ARG A 189 -14.13 35.63 3.86
N LYS A 190 -13.08 36.12 4.52
CA LYS A 190 -12.42 37.40 4.19
C LYS A 190 -11.58 37.33 2.91
N GLY A 191 -11.46 36.14 2.31
CA GLY A 191 -10.62 35.89 1.15
C GLY A 191 -9.20 35.48 1.54
N ALA A 192 -8.39 35.13 0.52
CA ALA A 192 -7.00 34.75 0.72
C ALA A 192 -6.19 35.93 1.28
N PHE A 193 -5.49 35.69 2.37
CA PHE A 193 -4.57 36.67 2.97
C PHE A 193 -3.23 36.70 2.22
N GLY A 194 -2.74 35.54 1.80
CA GLY A 194 -1.48 35.41 1.07
C GLY A 194 -1.21 33.96 0.66
N THR A 195 0.02 33.68 0.23
CA THR A 195 0.49 32.30 -0.06
C THR A 195 1.84 32.07 0.58
N THR A 196 2.13 30.85 1.04
CA THR A 196 3.44 30.50 1.60
C THR A 196 4.52 30.40 0.53
N PRO A 197 5.78 30.78 0.81
CA PRO A 197 6.21 31.48 2.01
C PRO A 197 5.75 32.94 2.03
N TRP A 198 5.23 33.40 3.17
CA TRP A 198 4.78 34.77 3.38
C TRP A 198 5.54 35.39 4.56
N SER A 199 5.82 36.69 4.48
CA SER A 199 6.42 37.44 5.59
C SER A 199 5.88 38.86 5.67
N GLY A 200 5.60 39.34 6.89
CA GLY A 200 5.08 40.68 7.10
C GLY A 200 4.94 41.04 8.58
N SER A 201 4.53 42.27 8.87
CA SER A 201 4.18 42.68 10.23
C SER A 201 2.72 42.31 10.52
N LEU A 202 2.48 41.64 11.65
CA LEU A 202 1.17 41.28 12.19
C LEU A 202 1.20 41.51 13.70
N ASP A 203 0.07 41.92 14.25
CA ASP A 203 -0.06 42.26 15.68
C ASP A 203 -1.28 41.56 16.27
N GLY A 204 -1.10 40.90 17.42
CA GLY A 204 -2.19 40.27 18.16
C GLY A 204 -2.35 38.77 17.85
N GLU A 205 -3.39 38.19 18.46
CA GLU A 205 -3.71 36.78 18.29
C GLU A 205 -4.50 36.57 16.99
N HIS A 206 -3.98 35.72 16.11
CA HIS A 206 -4.63 35.38 14.85
C HIS A 206 -4.83 33.88 14.70
N LYS A 207 -5.93 33.49 14.08
CA LYS A 207 -6.10 32.11 13.59
C LYS A 207 -5.56 32.03 12.17
N VAL A 208 -4.49 31.27 11.96
CA VAL A 208 -3.87 31.09 10.65
C VAL A 208 -4.31 29.74 10.08
N ILE A 209 -4.87 29.77 8.87
CA ILE A 209 -5.41 28.61 8.16
C ILE A 209 -4.57 28.41 6.91
N PHE A 210 -3.95 27.24 6.77
CA PHE A 210 -3.16 26.85 5.61
C PHE A 210 -3.93 25.85 4.77
N GLU A 211 -4.09 26.16 3.49
CA GLU A 211 -4.82 25.32 2.55
C GLU A 211 -4.02 25.14 1.27
N LYS A 212 -3.88 23.88 0.86
CA LYS A 212 -3.28 23.54 -0.41
C LYS A 212 -4.04 22.37 -1.02
N ARG A 213 -4.31 22.46 -2.32
CA ARG A 213 -5.00 21.38 -3.05
C ARG A 213 -4.25 20.06 -2.87
N GLY A 214 -4.97 19.02 -2.45
CA GLY A 214 -4.40 17.68 -2.21
C GLY A 214 -3.90 17.42 -0.80
N TYR A 215 -3.98 18.41 0.11
CA TYR A 215 -3.52 18.29 1.49
C TYR A 215 -4.64 18.59 2.48
N LYS A 216 -4.54 18.03 3.69
CA LYS A 216 -5.43 18.34 4.81
C LYS A 216 -5.17 19.77 5.25
N LEU A 217 -6.26 20.51 5.44
CA LEU A 217 -6.28 21.84 6.06
C LEU A 217 -5.55 21.79 7.42
N VAL A 218 -4.68 22.77 7.67
CA VAL A 218 -4.05 22.97 8.97
C VAL A 218 -4.46 24.33 9.52
N GLU A 219 -5.00 24.35 10.74
CA GLU A 219 -5.32 25.56 11.49
C GLU A 219 -4.41 25.68 12.72
N THR A 220 -3.90 26.88 12.97
CA THR A 220 -3.12 27.17 14.17
C THR A 220 -3.46 28.53 14.73
N ARG A 221 -3.19 28.74 16.02
CA ARG A 221 -3.24 30.08 16.64
C ARG A 221 -1.83 30.64 16.71
N LEU A 222 -1.68 31.86 16.24
CA LEU A 222 -0.42 32.59 16.22
C LEU A 222 -0.55 33.86 17.04
N ALA A 223 0.24 33.92 18.12
CA ALA A 223 0.44 35.14 18.90
C ALA A 223 1.48 36.02 18.19
N ALA A 224 1.03 36.93 17.34
CA ALA A 224 1.94 37.84 16.65
C ALA A 224 2.35 38.98 17.62
N ASP A 225 3.63 39.01 17.95
CA ASP A 225 4.21 40.01 18.83
C ASP A 225 4.81 41.15 17.97
N PRO A 226 4.37 42.42 18.14
CA PRO A 226 4.91 43.58 17.42
C PRO A 226 6.40 43.82 17.70
N ASN A 227 6.96 43.09 18.65
CA ASN A 227 8.32 43.19 19.16
C ASN A 227 9.09 41.88 19.01
N ARG A 228 8.69 40.92 18.16
CA ARG A 228 9.50 39.70 17.93
C ARG A 228 9.49 39.27 16.48
N LEU A 229 10.49 38.48 16.12
CA LEU A 229 10.41 37.64 14.93
C LEU A 229 9.73 36.32 15.32
N VAL A 230 8.55 36.07 14.75
CA VAL A 230 7.82 34.81 14.94
C VAL A 230 7.78 34.05 13.61
N ALA A 231 8.40 32.89 13.57
CA ALA A 231 8.37 32.01 12.41
C ALA A 231 7.51 30.78 12.68
N PHE A 232 6.56 30.50 11.80
CA PHE A 232 5.75 29.29 11.83
C PHE A 232 5.86 28.54 10.50
N LYS A 233 6.13 27.24 10.58
CA LYS A 233 6.16 26.34 9.42
C LYS A 233 5.10 25.25 9.59
N ALA A 234 4.10 25.25 8.72
CA ALA A 234 3.03 24.25 8.71
C ALA A 234 3.46 22.99 7.94
N GLY A 235 3.42 21.81 8.57
CA GLY A 235 3.47 20.54 7.83
C GLY A 235 2.06 20.18 7.37
N LEU A 236 1.81 20.14 6.06
CA LEU A 236 0.49 19.81 5.52
C LEU A 236 0.41 18.30 5.24
N PRO A 237 -0.43 17.54 5.97
CA PRO A 237 -0.59 16.12 5.70
C PRO A 237 -1.27 15.89 4.36
N ASP A 238 -0.97 14.79 3.68
CA ASP A 238 -1.73 14.41 2.49
C ASP A 238 -3.20 14.23 2.83
N ALA A 239 -4.07 14.78 1.97
CA ALA A 239 -5.49 14.45 2.02
C ALA A 239 -5.72 13.17 1.20
N ASP A 240 -6.57 12.31 1.74
CA ASP A 240 -6.96 11.03 1.14
C ASP A 240 -7.83 11.27 -0.11
N TYR A 241 -7.20 11.73 -1.18
CA TYR A 241 -7.85 11.92 -2.48
C TYR A 241 -7.63 10.68 -3.34
N LEU A 242 -8.70 9.91 -3.51
CA LEU A 242 -8.72 8.74 -4.37
C LEU A 242 -8.59 9.18 -5.84
N GLY A 243 -7.87 8.41 -6.66
CA GLY A 243 -7.98 8.43 -8.12
C GLY A 243 -9.11 7.51 -8.58
N PHE A 244 -9.62 7.73 -9.78
CA PHE A 244 -10.71 6.93 -10.36
C PHE A 244 -10.13 5.98 -11.41
N ILE A 245 -10.42 4.69 -11.30
CA ILE A 245 -10.03 3.69 -12.30
C ILE A 245 -11.28 3.22 -13.03
N GLU A 246 -11.20 3.17 -14.34
CA GLU A 246 -12.21 2.55 -15.21
C GLU A 246 -11.56 1.47 -16.06
N VAL A 247 -12.13 0.27 -16.08
CA VAL A 247 -11.62 -0.88 -16.83
C VAL A 247 -12.70 -1.40 -17.78
N THR A 248 -12.39 -1.36 -19.07
CA THR A 248 -13.22 -1.88 -20.16
C THR A 248 -12.48 -3.00 -20.90
N SER A 249 -13.22 -3.88 -21.55
CA SER A 249 -12.68 -5.01 -22.31
C SER A 249 -13.51 -5.26 -23.57
N ASN A 250 -12.88 -5.82 -24.61
CA ASN A 250 -13.59 -6.37 -25.78
C ASN A 250 -14.40 -7.63 -25.44
N VAL A 251 -14.16 -8.26 -24.29
CA VAL A 251 -14.96 -9.38 -23.76
C VAL A 251 -15.80 -8.88 -22.58
N PRO A 252 -17.13 -8.86 -22.68
CA PRO A 252 -17.98 -8.43 -21.57
C PRO A 252 -17.90 -9.42 -20.41
N GLY A 253 -18.04 -8.93 -19.18
CA GLY A 253 -18.02 -9.78 -17.99
C GLY A 253 -16.66 -10.38 -17.64
N ALA A 254 -15.57 -9.95 -18.29
CA ALA A 254 -14.22 -10.37 -17.94
C ALA A 254 -13.88 -9.96 -16.50
N GLU A 255 -13.27 -10.85 -15.74
CA GLU A 255 -12.87 -10.61 -14.36
C GLU A 255 -11.70 -9.62 -14.29
N VAL A 256 -11.79 -8.66 -13.37
CA VAL A 256 -10.79 -7.62 -13.16
C VAL A 256 -10.13 -7.86 -11.80
N PHE A 257 -8.80 -7.83 -11.76
CA PHE A 257 -7.98 -7.93 -10.56
C PHE A 257 -7.09 -6.70 -10.49
N ILE A 258 -6.96 -6.07 -9.32
CA ILE A 258 -6.13 -4.88 -9.13
C ILE A 258 -5.26 -5.08 -7.89
N GLY A 259 -3.94 -4.95 -8.04
CA GLY A 259 -2.99 -5.07 -6.94
C GLY A 259 -2.53 -6.51 -6.72
N ASP A 260 -3.21 -7.26 -5.85
CA ASP A 260 -2.88 -8.66 -5.54
C ASP A 260 -3.92 -9.61 -6.14
N LYS A 261 -3.48 -10.41 -7.12
CA LYS A 261 -4.33 -11.39 -7.81
C LYS A 261 -4.85 -12.50 -6.88
N SER A 262 -4.16 -12.78 -5.77
CA SER A 262 -4.56 -13.83 -4.82
C SER A 262 -5.79 -13.48 -3.97
N VAL A 263 -6.15 -12.19 -3.89
CA VAL A 263 -7.34 -11.70 -3.16
C VAL A 263 -8.64 -12.04 -3.89
N GLY A 264 -8.55 -12.39 -5.18
CA GLY A 264 -9.71 -12.64 -6.04
C GLY A 264 -10.08 -11.43 -6.90
N ALA A 265 -11.08 -11.61 -7.76
CA ALA A 265 -11.52 -10.55 -8.67
C ALA A 265 -12.21 -9.42 -7.90
N VAL A 266 -11.83 -8.17 -8.18
CA VAL A 266 -12.47 -6.98 -7.61
C VAL A 266 -13.79 -6.64 -8.31
N GLY A 267 -14.00 -7.16 -9.52
CA GLY A 267 -15.24 -6.97 -10.28
C GLY A 267 -15.16 -7.58 -11.68
N LYS A 268 -16.11 -7.19 -12.54
CA LYS A 268 -16.20 -7.65 -13.94
C LYS A 268 -16.36 -6.45 -14.89
N THR A 269 -15.81 -6.54 -16.10
CA THR A 269 -15.88 -5.44 -17.08
C THR A 269 -17.30 -5.24 -17.64
N PRO A 270 -17.77 -3.98 -17.81
CA PRO A 270 -17.10 -2.74 -17.43
C PRO A 270 -17.06 -2.54 -15.91
N PHE A 271 -15.90 -2.17 -15.38
CA PHE A 271 -15.65 -2.02 -13.95
C PHE A 271 -15.13 -0.62 -13.64
N SER A 272 -15.55 -0.01 -12.53
CA SER A 272 -14.97 1.25 -12.06
C SER A 272 -14.89 1.32 -10.54
N GLU A 273 -13.83 1.93 -10.01
CA GLU A 273 -13.58 2.05 -8.57
C GLU A 273 -12.69 3.26 -8.24
N ASN A 274 -12.88 3.83 -7.05
CA ASN A 274 -11.95 4.79 -6.46
C ASN A 274 -10.81 4.08 -5.73
N ARG A 275 -9.55 4.43 -6.02
CA ARG A 275 -8.35 3.86 -5.38
C ARG A 275 -7.39 4.93 -4.87
N PRO A 276 -6.67 4.70 -3.77
CA PRO A 276 -5.59 5.59 -3.34
C PRO A 276 -4.54 5.78 -4.46
N PRO A 277 -3.86 6.94 -4.51
CA PRO A 277 -2.77 7.14 -5.44
C PRO A 277 -1.64 6.13 -5.21
N GLY A 278 -1.05 5.61 -6.29
CA GLY A 278 0.01 4.61 -6.21
C GLY A 278 0.14 3.76 -7.46
N LYS A 279 1.17 2.90 -7.48
CA LYS A 279 1.39 1.95 -8.57
C LYS A 279 0.65 0.65 -8.31
N TYR A 280 -0.11 0.20 -9.29
CA TYR A 280 -0.87 -1.05 -9.23
C TYR A 280 -0.62 -1.87 -10.49
N LYS A 281 -0.82 -3.17 -10.38
CA LYS A 281 -0.92 -4.06 -11.54
C LYS A 281 -2.37 -4.48 -11.71
N VAL A 282 -2.89 -4.32 -12.92
CA VAL A 282 -4.25 -4.71 -13.29
C VAL A 282 -4.17 -5.96 -14.15
N TRP A 283 -4.98 -6.95 -13.84
CA TRP A 283 -5.22 -8.11 -14.69
C TRP A 283 -6.67 -8.15 -15.13
N VAL A 284 -6.89 -8.51 -16.39
CA VAL A 284 -8.21 -8.76 -16.94
C VAL A 284 -8.20 -10.17 -17.52
N THR A 285 -9.10 -11.02 -17.05
CA THR A 285 -9.18 -12.42 -17.45
C THR A 285 -10.58 -12.80 -17.87
N ALA A 286 -10.71 -13.56 -18.95
CA ALA A 286 -11.98 -14.15 -19.37
C ALA A 286 -11.74 -15.60 -19.78
N ASP A 287 -12.77 -16.42 -19.64
CA ASP A 287 -12.69 -17.83 -19.98
C ASP A 287 -12.48 -18.04 -21.49
N GLY A 288 -11.45 -18.80 -21.85
CA GLY A 288 -11.03 -19.01 -23.24
C GLY A 288 -10.28 -17.84 -23.89
N TYR A 289 -9.81 -16.88 -23.09
CA TYR A 289 -8.94 -15.79 -23.55
C TYR A 289 -7.61 -15.78 -22.79
N ASP A 290 -6.57 -15.30 -23.45
CA ASP A 290 -5.28 -15.04 -22.81
C ASP A 290 -5.42 -13.87 -21.84
N GLU A 291 -4.79 -14.00 -20.67
CA GLU A 291 -4.77 -12.96 -19.64
C GLU A 291 -4.09 -11.67 -20.14
N HIS A 292 -4.74 -10.54 -19.91
CA HIS A 292 -4.14 -9.22 -20.11
C HIS A 292 -3.64 -8.68 -18.78
N SER A 293 -2.39 -8.20 -18.73
CA SER A 293 -1.83 -7.55 -17.54
C SER A 293 -1.19 -6.21 -17.91
N GLN A 294 -1.47 -5.17 -17.12
CA GLN A 294 -0.91 -3.82 -17.31
C GLN A 294 -0.52 -3.22 -15.95
N GLU A 295 0.67 -2.65 -15.87
CA GLU A 295 1.05 -1.79 -14.74
C GLU A 295 0.51 -0.39 -14.95
N ILE A 296 -0.08 0.17 -13.89
CA ILE A 296 -0.71 1.48 -13.88
C ILE A 296 -0.21 2.31 -12.71
N GLU A 297 -0.29 3.62 -12.87
CA GLU A 297 -0.07 4.59 -11.79
C GLU A 297 -1.35 5.39 -11.62
N VAL A 298 -1.98 5.23 -10.45
CA VAL A 298 -3.19 5.97 -10.08
C VAL A 298 -2.75 7.33 -9.57
N VAL A 299 -3.10 8.36 -10.32
CA VAL A 299 -2.80 9.76 -9.99
C VAL A 299 -4.01 10.38 -9.28
N ARG A 300 -3.71 11.27 -8.32
CA ARG A 300 -4.70 11.93 -7.47
C ARG A 300 -5.71 12.75 -8.30
N GLY A 301 -7.00 12.41 -8.19
CA GLY A 301 -8.09 13.15 -8.83
C GLY A 301 -8.16 13.03 -10.35
N GLU A 302 -7.35 12.14 -10.94
CA GLU A 302 -7.41 11.79 -12.35
C GLU A 302 -8.23 10.52 -12.55
N ALA A 303 -8.90 10.43 -13.70
CA ALA A 303 -9.57 9.23 -14.14
C ALA A 303 -8.64 8.47 -15.10
N LEU A 304 -8.24 7.27 -14.72
CA LEU A 304 -7.45 6.38 -15.56
C LEU A 304 -8.38 5.36 -16.21
N SER A 305 -8.52 5.43 -17.54
CA SER A 305 -9.30 4.48 -18.32
C SER A 305 -8.39 3.43 -18.97
N ILE A 306 -8.67 2.16 -18.69
CA ILE A 306 -7.94 0.99 -19.19
C ILE A 306 -8.86 0.28 -20.17
N LYS A 307 -8.36 0.03 -21.38
CA LYS A 307 -9.07 -0.72 -22.41
C LYS A 307 -8.32 -2.01 -22.74
N ALA A 308 -8.70 -3.08 -22.07
CA ALA A 308 -8.12 -4.40 -22.29
C ALA A 308 -8.58 -4.98 -23.64
N GLN A 309 -7.63 -5.55 -24.39
CA GLN A 309 -7.88 -6.28 -25.63
C GLN A 309 -7.43 -7.73 -25.42
N LEU A 310 -8.37 -8.57 -25.02
CA LEU A 310 -8.17 -10.00 -24.79
C LEU A 310 -8.13 -10.73 -26.13
N LYS A 311 -7.10 -11.58 -26.29
CA LYS A 311 -6.94 -12.48 -27.45
C LYS A 311 -7.50 -13.85 -27.10
N GLY A 312 -8.28 -14.44 -28.00
CA GLY A 312 -8.80 -15.79 -27.79
C GLY A 312 -7.67 -16.80 -27.67
N SER A 313 -7.68 -17.59 -26.61
CA SER A 313 -6.74 -18.69 -26.40
C SER A 313 -7.29 -19.94 -27.10
N PRO A 314 -6.45 -20.81 -27.71
CA PRO A 314 -6.92 -21.99 -28.42
C PRO A 314 -7.36 -23.08 -27.43
N VAL A 315 -8.52 -22.90 -26.83
CA VAL A 315 -9.11 -23.82 -25.85
C VAL A 315 -10.43 -24.42 -26.35
N GLY A 316 -10.72 -25.65 -25.94
CA GLY A 316 -12.01 -26.29 -26.09
C GLY A 316 -12.73 -26.43 -24.73
N LYS A 317 -14.04 -26.65 -24.76
CA LYS A 317 -14.83 -26.96 -23.55
C LYS A 317 -14.84 -28.48 -23.35
N LEU A 318 -14.50 -28.92 -22.14
CA LEU A 318 -14.62 -30.33 -21.75
C LEU A 318 -15.83 -30.47 -20.82
N ASN A 319 -16.88 -31.12 -21.32
CA ASN A 319 -18.12 -31.37 -20.58
C ASN A 319 -18.17 -32.84 -20.15
N ILE A 320 -18.18 -33.11 -18.86
CA ILE A 320 -18.16 -34.48 -18.33
C ILE A 320 -19.45 -34.72 -17.57
N THR A 321 -20.25 -35.64 -18.09
CA THR A 321 -21.60 -35.97 -17.61
C THR A 321 -21.79 -37.49 -17.61
N GLY A 322 -22.93 -37.95 -17.09
CA GLY A 322 -23.34 -39.34 -17.19
C GLY A 322 -23.89 -39.89 -15.88
N PRO A 323 -24.44 -41.12 -15.91
CA PRO A 323 -25.03 -41.72 -14.73
C PRO A 323 -23.94 -42.05 -13.69
N SER A 324 -24.26 -41.85 -12.40
CA SER A 324 -23.40 -42.24 -11.28
C SER A 324 -22.08 -41.46 -11.19
N ILE A 325 -22.01 -40.25 -11.77
CA ILE A 325 -20.83 -39.38 -11.78
C ILE A 325 -20.83 -38.29 -10.69
N GLU A 326 -21.94 -38.15 -9.95
CA GLU A 326 -22.19 -37.09 -8.95
C GLU A 326 -21.21 -37.11 -7.77
N GLU A 327 -20.51 -38.22 -7.60
CA GLU A 327 -19.49 -38.44 -6.57
C GLU A 327 -18.17 -38.92 -7.17
N ALA A 328 -18.02 -38.81 -8.49
CA ALA A 328 -16.80 -39.19 -9.17
C ALA A 328 -15.85 -38.00 -9.23
N ALA A 329 -14.62 -38.22 -8.79
CA ALA A 329 -13.52 -37.29 -9.01
C ALA A 329 -12.98 -37.47 -10.43
N VAL A 330 -12.81 -36.35 -11.13
CA VAL A 330 -12.29 -36.28 -12.49
C VAL A 330 -10.88 -35.71 -12.44
N TYR A 331 -9.98 -36.36 -13.16
CA TYR A 331 -8.60 -35.96 -13.33
C TYR A 331 -8.33 -35.71 -14.81
N LEU A 332 -7.56 -34.66 -15.08
CA LEU A 332 -7.05 -34.32 -16.40
C LEU A 332 -5.53 -34.31 -16.33
N ASP A 333 -4.86 -35.15 -17.12
CA ASP A 333 -3.40 -35.34 -17.11
C ASP A 333 -2.83 -35.59 -15.70
N GLY A 334 -3.55 -36.39 -14.91
CA GLY A 334 -3.21 -36.74 -13.53
C GLY A 334 -3.49 -35.66 -12.49
N LYS A 335 -3.88 -34.45 -12.88
CA LYS A 335 -4.26 -33.36 -11.96
C LYS A 335 -5.76 -33.38 -11.69
N LEU A 336 -6.16 -33.05 -10.47
CA LEU A 336 -7.56 -32.94 -10.09
C LEU A 336 -8.25 -31.85 -10.93
N PHE A 337 -9.16 -32.27 -11.80
CA PHE A 337 -9.91 -31.38 -12.69
C PHE A 337 -11.25 -31.01 -12.07
N CYS A 338 -11.91 -31.97 -11.42
CA CYS A 338 -13.15 -31.76 -10.69
C CYS A 338 -13.26 -32.75 -9.53
N GLU A 339 -13.62 -32.28 -8.34
CA GLU A 339 -13.84 -33.14 -7.17
C GLU A 339 -15.09 -34.01 -7.30
N ARG A 340 -16.14 -33.48 -7.95
CA ARG A 340 -17.44 -34.14 -8.14
C ARG A 340 -18.06 -33.73 -9.48
N GLY A 341 -18.42 -34.70 -10.33
CA GLY A 341 -19.15 -34.43 -11.56
C GLY A 341 -20.64 -34.09 -11.33
N PRO A 342 -21.40 -33.73 -12.37
CA PRO A 342 -20.94 -33.33 -13.71
C PRO A 342 -20.15 -32.01 -13.67
N CYS A 343 -19.28 -31.79 -14.66
CA CYS A 343 -18.48 -30.56 -14.71
C CYS A 343 -18.19 -30.11 -16.13
N LEU A 344 -18.11 -28.79 -16.32
CA LEU A 344 -17.82 -28.13 -17.58
C LEU A 344 -16.72 -27.09 -17.34
N LYS A 345 -15.55 -27.26 -17.95
CA LYS A 345 -14.45 -26.28 -17.87
C LYS A 345 -13.71 -26.18 -19.21
N SER A 346 -13.03 -25.06 -19.43
CA SER A 346 -12.18 -24.87 -20.60
C SER A 346 -10.84 -25.59 -20.41
N VAL A 347 -10.35 -26.20 -21.48
CA VAL A 347 -9.12 -26.99 -21.52
C VAL A 347 -8.32 -26.57 -22.75
N PRO A 348 -6.99 -26.39 -22.65
CA PRO A 348 -6.14 -26.17 -23.81
C PRO A 348 -6.39 -27.16 -24.94
N GLU A 349 -6.23 -26.74 -26.18
CA GLU A 349 -6.27 -27.68 -27.29
C GLU A 349 -5.13 -28.70 -27.19
N GLY A 350 -5.40 -29.93 -27.60
CA GLY A 350 -4.43 -31.01 -27.60
C GLY A 350 -4.96 -32.33 -27.07
N ARG A 351 -4.05 -33.30 -26.95
CA ARG A 351 -4.35 -34.63 -26.42
C ARG A 351 -4.21 -34.61 -24.91
N HIS A 352 -5.31 -34.91 -24.22
CA HIS A 352 -5.37 -34.97 -22.76
C HIS A 352 -5.86 -36.34 -22.28
N GLU A 353 -5.31 -36.83 -21.16
CA GLU A 353 -5.80 -38.03 -20.50
C GLU A 353 -6.90 -37.66 -19.49
N VAL A 354 -8.11 -38.15 -19.72
CA VAL A 354 -9.23 -37.99 -18.79
C VAL A 354 -9.39 -39.26 -17.96
N SER A 355 -9.35 -39.12 -16.63
CA SER A 355 -9.56 -40.22 -15.68
C SER A 355 -10.70 -39.91 -14.72
N ILE A 356 -11.76 -40.72 -14.73
CA ILE A 356 -12.95 -40.59 -13.88
C ILE A 356 -12.92 -41.72 -12.85
N ARG A 357 -12.94 -41.35 -11.56
CA ARG A 357 -12.78 -42.30 -10.45
C ARG A 357 -13.86 -42.09 -9.39
N ARG A 358 -14.54 -43.17 -9.02
CA ARG A 358 -15.50 -43.20 -7.91
C ARG A 358 -15.28 -44.43 -7.04
N SER A 359 -15.38 -44.27 -5.72
CA SER A 359 -15.29 -45.41 -4.80
C SER A 359 -16.40 -46.42 -5.07
N GLY A 360 -16.07 -47.72 -5.06
CA GLY A 360 -17.02 -48.78 -5.41
C GLY A 360 -17.27 -49.01 -6.90
N PHE A 361 -16.68 -48.20 -7.80
CA PHE A 361 -16.84 -48.34 -9.26
C PHE A 361 -15.51 -48.57 -9.97
N LYS A 362 -15.55 -49.23 -11.13
CA LYS A 362 -14.39 -49.37 -12.02
C LYS A 362 -14.02 -48.00 -12.60
N PRO A 363 -12.74 -47.56 -12.54
CA PRO A 363 -12.34 -46.28 -13.10
C PRO A 363 -12.49 -46.29 -14.63
N TYR A 364 -12.71 -45.11 -15.20
CA TYR A 364 -12.66 -44.90 -16.64
C TYR A 364 -11.46 -44.00 -16.96
N THR A 365 -10.60 -44.43 -17.90
CA THR A 365 -9.45 -43.63 -18.33
C THR A 365 -9.34 -43.68 -19.86
N LYS A 366 -9.26 -42.51 -20.51
CA LYS A 366 -9.11 -42.42 -21.97
C LYS A 366 -8.41 -41.14 -22.38
N ASN A 367 -7.60 -41.24 -23.44
CA ASN A 367 -7.05 -40.09 -24.13
C ASN A 367 -8.10 -39.46 -25.06
N VAL A 368 -8.29 -38.15 -24.92
CA VAL A 368 -9.25 -37.36 -25.69
C VAL A 368 -8.52 -36.20 -26.35
N ASN A 369 -8.85 -35.92 -27.60
CA ASN A 369 -8.28 -34.80 -28.33
C ASN A 369 -9.25 -33.61 -28.24
N ILE A 370 -8.88 -32.59 -27.46
CA ILE A 370 -9.66 -31.36 -27.30
C ILE A 370 -9.28 -30.42 -28.44
N GLN A 371 -10.28 -29.96 -29.18
CA GLN A 371 -10.10 -28.99 -30.26
C GLN A 371 -10.56 -27.61 -29.81
N ALA A 372 -9.81 -26.57 -30.21
CA ALA A 372 -10.21 -25.19 -29.93
C ALA A 372 -11.64 -24.91 -30.46
N LYS A 373 -12.41 -24.10 -29.72
CA LYS A 373 -13.78 -23.68 -30.09
C LYS A 373 -14.79 -24.82 -30.30
N THR A 374 -14.49 -26.00 -29.75
CA THR A 374 -15.44 -27.13 -29.70
C THR A 374 -15.76 -27.49 -28.25
N GLU A 375 -16.94 -28.06 -28.05
CA GLU A 375 -17.29 -28.76 -26.83
C GLU A 375 -17.08 -30.26 -27.05
N THR A 376 -16.19 -30.86 -26.25
CA THR A 376 -16.02 -32.30 -26.16
C THR A 376 -16.82 -32.81 -24.96
N ALA A 377 -17.94 -33.47 -25.24
CA ALA A 377 -18.83 -34.05 -24.24
C ALA A 377 -18.51 -35.52 -24.00
N ILE A 378 -18.10 -35.87 -22.78
CA ILE A 378 -17.88 -37.23 -22.31
C ILE A 378 -19.06 -37.64 -21.45
N LYS A 379 -19.90 -38.55 -21.96
CA LYS A 379 -20.99 -39.18 -21.23
C LYS A 379 -20.52 -40.51 -20.66
N ALA A 380 -20.01 -40.51 -19.44
CA ALA A 380 -19.43 -41.68 -18.79
C ALA A 380 -20.47 -42.51 -18.02
N GLY A 381 -20.49 -43.82 -18.24
CA GLY A 381 -21.22 -44.80 -17.45
C GLY A 381 -20.25 -45.66 -16.65
N LEU A 382 -20.16 -45.40 -15.34
CA LEU A 382 -19.29 -46.16 -14.45
C LEU A 382 -19.94 -47.50 -14.06
N ALA A 383 -19.21 -48.59 -14.24
CA ALA A 383 -19.65 -49.92 -13.81
C ALA A 383 -19.26 -50.16 -12.33
N PRO A 384 -20.16 -50.69 -11.48
CA PRO A 384 -19.81 -51.04 -10.11
C PRO A 384 -18.72 -52.12 -10.09
N LYS A 385 -17.83 -52.06 -9.09
CA LYS A 385 -16.88 -53.14 -8.85
C LYS A 385 -17.65 -54.40 -8.42
N PRO A 386 -17.33 -55.58 -8.96
CA PRO A 386 -18.00 -56.81 -8.57
C PRO A 386 -17.81 -57.09 -7.08
N SER A 387 -18.84 -57.65 -6.44
CA SER A 387 -18.72 -58.15 -5.08
C SER A 387 -17.68 -59.28 -5.00
N ARG A 388 -16.99 -59.37 -3.87
CA ARG A 388 -16.07 -60.47 -3.56
C ARG A 388 -16.72 -61.62 -2.78
N THR A 389 -18.06 -61.65 -2.66
CA THR A 389 -18.78 -62.68 -1.89
C THR A 389 -18.37 -64.10 -2.28
N ASP A 390 -18.26 -64.40 -3.58
CA ASP A 390 -17.87 -65.75 -4.05
C ASP A 390 -16.49 -66.17 -3.53
N ALA A 391 -15.53 -65.24 -3.52
CA ALA A 391 -14.19 -65.50 -3.01
C ALA A 391 -14.22 -65.70 -1.49
N VAL A 392 -14.97 -64.88 -0.76
CA VAL A 392 -15.13 -65.00 0.69
C VAL A 392 -15.74 -66.34 1.07
N VAL A 393 -16.84 -66.74 0.42
CA VAL A 393 -17.49 -68.04 0.66
C VAL A 393 -16.51 -69.19 0.40
N ALA A 394 -15.75 -69.12 -0.70
CA ALA A 394 -14.75 -70.13 -1.02
C ALA A 394 -13.62 -70.20 0.04
N TYR A 395 -13.13 -69.07 0.54
CA TYR A 395 -12.14 -69.07 1.63
C TYR A 395 -12.71 -69.66 2.93
N VAL A 396 -13.96 -69.35 3.28
CA VAL A 396 -14.61 -69.91 4.48
C VAL A 396 -14.77 -71.42 4.36
N LEU A 397 -15.22 -71.91 3.21
CA LEU A 397 -15.32 -73.34 2.95
C LEU A 397 -13.95 -74.03 3.01
N ALA A 398 -12.93 -73.45 2.38
CA ALA A 398 -11.57 -73.98 2.44
C ALA A 398 -11.05 -74.08 3.88
N GLY A 399 -11.27 -73.05 4.70
CA GLY A 399 -10.92 -73.05 6.12
C GLY A 399 -11.69 -74.10 6.91
N GLY A 400 -12.99 -74.26 6.65
CA GLY A 400 -13.84 -75.28 7.27
C GLY A 400 -13.38 -76.70 6.95
N PHE A 401 -13.05 -76.99 5.69
CA PHE A 401 -12.49 -78.28 5.28
C PHE A 401 -11.13 -78.55 5.92
N ALA A 402 -10.23 -77.55 5.95
CA ALA A 402 -8.94 -77.68 6.60
C ALA A 402 -9.08 -77.97 8.11
N ALA A 403 -9.96 -77.25 8.81
CA ALA A 403 -10.23 -77.46 10.23
C ALA A 403 -10.83 -78.84 10.51
N GLY A 404 -11.77 -79.29 9.68
CA GLY A 404 -12.32 -80.65 9.75
C GLY A 404 -11.26 -81.72 9.51
N GLY A 405 -10.34 -81.50 8.56
CA GLY A 405 -9.17 -82.36 8.34
C GLY A 405 -8.27 -82.44 9.56
N VAL A 406 -7.95 -81.31 10.19
CA VAL A 406 -7.16 -81.26 11.44
C VAL A 406 -7.87 -82.04 12.55
N TYR A 407 -9.17 -81.80 12.76
CA TYR A 407 -9.94 -82.48 13.80
C TYR A 407 -9.96 -84.00 13.61
N LEU A 408 -10.26 -84.47 12.39
CA LEU A 408 -10.28 -85.91 12.08
C LEU A 408 -8.89 -86.53 12.18
N GLY A 409 -7.84 -85.81 11.73
CA GLY A 409 -6.46 -86.23 11.86
C GLY A 409 -6.01 -86.36 13.32
N MET A 410 -6.41 -85.42 14.19
CA MET A 410 -6.20 -85.53 15.63
C MET A 410 -6.91 -86.76 16.21
N ARG A 411 -8.17 -87.01 15.85
CA ARG A 411 -8.90 -88.21 16.31
C ARG A 411 -8.26 -89.52 15.83
N ALA A 412 -7.72 -89.54 14.62
CA ALA A 412 -6.97 -90.69 14.12
C ALA A 412 -5.67 -90.92 14.92
N ASN A 413 -4.94 -89.84 15.24
CA ASN A 413 -3.74 -89.90 16.06
C ASN A 413 -4.04 -90.32 17.50
N ASP A 414 -5.09 -89.79 18.13
CA ASP A 414 -5.51 -90.17 19.49
C ASP A 414 -5.73 -91.69 19.59
N LEU A 415 -6.47 -92.27 18.64
CA LEU A 415 -6.72 -93.72 18.59
C LEU A 415 -5.44 -94.53 18.35
N ARG A 416 -4.56 -94.04 17.46
CA ARG A 416 -3.27 -94.67 17.20
C ARG A 416 -2.39 -94.67 18.45
N ASP A 417 -2.34 -93.54 19.15
CA ASP A 417 -1.49 -93.35 20.31
C ASP A 417 -2.02 -94.15 21.53
N GLU A 418 -3.34 -94.28 21.69
CA GLU A 418 -3.98 -95.17 22.67
C GLU A 418 -3.62 -96.64 22.42
N LEU A 419 -3.83 -97.14 21.19
CA LEU A 419 -3.47 -98.51 20.81
C LEU A 419 -1.97 -98.78 21.00
N LYS A 420 -1.12 -97.82 20.63
CA LYS A 420 0.34 -97.94 20.82
C LYS A 420 0.71 -98.03 22.30
N LYS A 421 0.07 -97.22 23.14
CA LYS A 421 0.30 -97.23 24.60
C LYS A 421 -0.11 -98.57 25.23
N GLU A 422 -1.20 -99.18 24.79
CA GLU A 422 -1.60 -100.53 25.25
C GLU A 422 -0.55 -101.59 24.89
N ILE A 423 -0.03 -101.55 23.67
CA ILE A 423 1.04 -102.44 23.20
C ILE A 423 2.32 -102.23 24.02
N ASP A 424 2.71 -100.97 24.25
CA ASP A 424 3.92 -100.63 25.01
C ASP A 424 3.82 -101.05 26.50
N LEU A 425 2.60 -101.12 27.06
CA LEU A 425 2.33 -101.59 28.43
C LEU A 425 2.36 -103.13 28.58
N GLY A 426 2.66 -103.88 27.52
CA GLY A 426 2.77 -105.34 27.55
C GLY A 426 1.41 -106.05 27.61
N GLN A 427 0.32 -105.35 27.31
CA GLN A 427 -0.97 -106.01 27.07
C GLN A 427 -0.88 -106.84 25.79
N PRO A 428 -1.56 -108.01 25.71
CA PRO A 428 -1.59 -108.79 24.48
C PRO A 428 -2.07 -107.90 23.32
N PRO A 429 -1.48 -108.04 22.12
CA PRO A 429 -1.81 -107.16 21.01
C PRO A 429 -3.32 -107.17 20.76
N PRO A 430 -3.93 -105.98 20.56
CA PRO A 430 -5.37 -105.89 20.33
C PRO A 430 -5.77 -106.79 19.16
N ASP A 431 -6.95 -107.41 19.27
CA ASP A 431 -7.50 -108.31 18.24
C ASP A 431 -7.34 -107.65 16.85
N PRO A 432 -6.84 -108.37 15.83
CA PRO A 432 -6.80 -107.87 14.46
C PRO A 432 -8.14 -107.30 13.95
N ASN A 433 -9.26 -107.68 14.56
CA ASN A 433 -10.60 -107.19 14.29
C ASN A 433 -11.10 -106.10 15.25
N ASP A 434 -10.23 -105.48 16.07
CA ASP A 434 -10.61 -104.37 16.94
C ASP A 434 -11.17 -103.20 16.10
N PRO A 435 -12.41 -102.74 16.38
CA PRO A 435 -13.07 -101.69 15.61
C PRO A 435 -12.31 -100.35 15.62
N ARG A 436 -11.43 -100.11 16.62
CA ARG A 436 -10.61 -98.90 16.71
C ARG A 436 -9.64 -98.78 15.53
N PHE A 437 -9.09 -99.89 15.02
CA PHE A 437 -8.21 -99.86 13.84
C PHE A 437 -8.96 -99.39 12.59
N GLN A 438 -10.15 -99.92 12.35
CA GLN A 438 -10.97 -99.50 11.21
C GLN A 438 -11.37 -98.03 11.36
N ARG A 439 -11.80 -97.62 12.56
CA ARG A 439 -12.21 -96.24 12.82
C ARG A 439 -11.08 -95.24 12.65
N GLY A 440 -9.88 -95.55 13.15
CA GLY A 440 -8.68 -94.73 12.97
C GLY A 440 -8.27 -94.59 11.50
N LYS A 441 -8.31 -95.68 10.72
CA LYS A 441 -8.08 -95.65 9.28
C LYS A 441 -9.10 -94.80 8.54
N ILE A 442 -10.39 -94.94 8.87
CA ILE A 442 -11.46 -94.12 8.28
C ILE A 442 -11.23 -92.64 8.59
N PHE A 443 -10.88 -92.29 9.82
CA PHE A 443 -10.58 -90.90 10.20
C PHE A 443 -9.35 -90.34 9.47
N ALA A 444 -8.27 -91.13 9.31
CA ALA A 444 -7.09 -90.70 8.57
C ALA A 444 -7.41 -90.46 7.07
N ILE A 445 -8.10 -91.40 6.42
CA ILE A 445 -8.51 -91.25 5.01
C ILE A 445 -9.46 -90.06 4.85
N ALA A 446 -10.40 -89.87 5.77
CA ALA A 446 -11.29 -88.73 5.76
C ALA A 446 -10.53 -87.41 5.96
N ALA A 447 -9.51 -87.37 6.81
CA ALA A 447 -8.67 -86.20 7.01
C ALA A 447 -7.91 -85.81 5.73
N ASP A 448 -7.28 -86.77 5.04
CA ASP A 448 -6.60 -86.55 3.77
C ASP A 448 -7.57 -86.05 2.69
N GLY A 449 -8.76 -86.65 2.61
CA GLY A 449 -9.83 -86.19 1.72
C GLY A 449 -10.26 -84.75 2.00
N MET A 450 -10.40 -84.38 3.28
CA MET A 450 -10.75 -83.02 3.70
C MET A 450 -9.64 -82.01 3.33
N TYR A 451 -8.37 -82.36 3.50
CA TYR A 451 -7.25 -81.50 3.09
C TYR A 451 -7.18 -81.32 1.57
N ALA A 452 -7.43 -82.38 0.79
CA ALA A 452 -7.49 -82.29 -0.67
C ALA A 452 -8.60 -81.33 -1.14
N VAL A 453 -9.80 -81.45 -0.57
CA VAL A 453 -10.93 -80.55 -0.88
C VAL A 453 -10.62 -79.11 -0.43
N ALA A 454 -10.00 -78.94 0.74
CA ALA A 454 -9.58 -77.63 1.24
C ALA A 454 -8.60 -76.95 0.26
N GLY A 455 -7.60 -77.69 -0.25
CA GLY A 455 -6.64 -77.18 -1.22
C GLY A 455 -7.28 -76.73 -2.53
N ILE A 456 -8.17 -77.56 -3.10
CA ILE A 456 -8.90 -77.22 -4.34
C ILE A 456 -9.79 -75.98 -4.14
N THR A 457 -10.47 -75.91 -3.00
CA THR A 457 -11.37 -74.79 -2.69
C THR A 457 -10.57 -73.50 -2.44
N ALA A 458 -9.40 -73.59 -1.79
CA ALA A 458 -8.50 -72.47 -1.61
C ALA A 458 -7.97 -71.92 -2.95
N LEU A 459 -7.56 -72.79 -3.88
CA LEU A 459 -7.14 -72.37 -5.23
C LEU A 459 -8.28 -71.69 -5.99
N THR A 460 -9.51 -72.20 -5.85
CA THR A 460 -10.71 -71.60 -6.44
C THR A 460 -11.00 -70.22 -5.83
N ALA A 461 -10.80 -70.05 -4.52
CA ALA A 461 -10.95 -68.76 -3.83
C ALA A 461 -9.94 -67.71 -4.33
N VAL A 462 -8.68 -68.11 -4.54
CA VAL A 462 -7.65 -67.26 -5.14
C VAL A 462 -8.06 -66.84 -6.55
N TYR A 463 -8.52 -67.78 -7.38
CA TYR A 463 -9.02 -67.47 -8.72
C TYR A 463 -10.18 -66.45 -8.69
N TYR A 464 -11.16 -66.63 -7.81
CA TYR A 464 -12.28 -65.67 -7.66
C TYR A 464 -11.85 -64.31 -7.11
N THR A 465 -10.72 -64.22 -6.41
CA THR A 465 -10.20 -62.96 -5.87
C THR A 465 -9.65 -62.05 -6.98
N PHE A 466 -8.99 -62.63 -7.99
CA PHE A 466 -8.30 -61.88 -9.05
C PHE A 466 -9.05 -61.83 -10.38
N ARG A 467 -10.07 -62.68 -10.57
CA ARG A 467 -10.89 -62.64 -11.78
C ARG A 467 -11.63 -61.31 -11.87
N ASP A 468 -11.34 -60.53 -12.90
CA ASP A 468 -12.13 -59.35 -13.22
C ASP A 468 -13.49 -59.79 -13.78
N LYS A 469 -14.56 -59.54 -13.01
CA LYS A 469 -15.95 -59.81 -13.41
C LYS A 469 -16.66 -58.50 -13.74
N GLY A 470 -17.66 -58.58 -14.62
CA GLY A 470 -18.54 -57.46 -14.96
C GLY A 470 -18.02 -56.57 -16.09
N GLN A 471 -18.95 -55.82 -16.67
CA GLN A 471 -18.69 -54.91 -17.79
C GLN A 471 -17.66 -53.82 -17.40
N PRO A 472 -16.82 -53.36 -18.32
CA PRO A 472 -15.97 -52.20 -18.09
C PRO A 472 -16.81 -50.92 -18.01
N SER A 473 -16.28 -49.89 -17.34
CA SER A 473 -16.85 -48.55 -17.45
C SER A 473 -16.68 -48.04 -18.88
N THR A 474 -17.73 -47.49 -19.46
CA THR A 474 -17.73 -46.99 -20.84
C THR A 474 -18.05 -45.51 -20.87
N ALA A 475 -17.70 -44.82 -21.95
CA ALA A 475 -18.18 -43.47 -22.19
C ALA A 475 -18.40 -43.22 -23.67
N LEU A 476 -19.44 -42.46 -23.97
CA LEU A 476 -19.66 -41.87 -25.30
C LEU A 476 -18.98 -40.52 -25.34
N ILE A 477 -18.17 -40.29 -26.38
CA ILE A 477 -17.50 -39.01 -26.61
C ILE A 477 -18.16 -38.39 -27.84
N ASP A 478 -18.73 -37.21 -27.66
CA ASP A 478 -19.35 -36.41 -28.71
C ASP A 478 -18.60 -35.07 -28.81
N VAL A 479 -18.34 -34.58 -30.01
CA VAL A 479 -17.65 -33.31 -30.25
C VAL A 479 -18.56 -32.41 -31.05
N ARG A 480 -18.91 -31.25 -30.49
CA ARG A 480 -19.81 -30.28 -31.10
C ARG A 480 -19.12 -28.93 -31.23
N ALA A 481 -19.40 -28.20 -32.30
CA ALA A 481 -18.94 -26.81 -32.40
C ALA A 481 -19.69 -25.93 -31.38
N LEU A 482 -18.97 -25.03 -30.70
CA LEU A 482 -19.61 -24.07 -29.79
C LEU A 482 -20.37 -23.02 -30.60
N ALA A 483 -21.66 -22.86 -30.32
CA ALA A 483 -22.45 -21.77 -30.88
C ALA A 483 -22.06 -20.46 -30.17
N LEU A 484 -21.68 -19.45 -30.94
CA LEU A 484 -21.37 -18.11 -30.43
C LEU A 484 -22.66 -17.29 -30.38
N THR A 485 -23.02 -16.77 -29.21
CA THR A 485 -24.17 -15.87 -29.04
C THR A 485 -23.70 -14.41 -29.04
N PRO A 486 -24.22 -13.55 -29.93
CA PRO A 486 -23.89 -12.13 -29.89
C PRO A 486 -24.52 -11.47 -28.66
N GLN A 487 -23.71 -10.73 -27.90
CA GLN A 487 -24.11 -9.91 -26.76
C GLN A 487 -23.86 -8.44 -27.09
N ILE A 488 -24.90 -7.61 -26.97
CA ILE A 488 -24.83 -6.17 -27.25
C ILE A 488 -25.33 -5.40 -26.03
N GLY A 489 -24.49 -4.53 -25.49
CA GLY A 489 -24.83 -3.61 -24.40
C GLY A 489 -24.46 -2.15 -24.75
N PRO A 490 -24.90 -1.17 -23.95
CA PRO A 490 -24.69 0.26 -24.23
C PRO A 490 -23.22 0.68 -24.37
N GLN A 491 -22.27 -0.11 -23.83
CA GLN A 491 -20.84 0.17 -23.86
C GLN A 491 -19.99 -1.01 -24.38
N TYR A 492 -20.61 -2.08 -24.91
CA TYR A 492 -19.88 -3.24 -25.42
C TYR A 492 -20.67 -3.99 -26.50
N ALA A 493 -19.94 -4.60 -27.44
CA ALA A 493 -20.47 -5.60 -28.35
C ALA A 493 -19.46 -6.75 -28.40
N GLY A 494 -19.92 -7.97 -28.16
CA GLY A 494 -19.06 -9.15 -28.06
C GLY A 494 -19.79 -10.44 -28.40
N LEU A 495 -19.04 -11.54 -28.47
CA LEU A 495 -19.58 -12.90 -28.62
C LEU A 495 -19.37 -13.63 -27.29
N ASP A 496 -20.43 -14.18 -26.73
CA ASP A 496 -20.38 -15.06 -25.57
C ASP A 496 -20.49 -16.53 -26.02
N MET A 497 -19.90 -17.43 -25.23
CA MET A 497 -20.01 -18.87 -25.38
C MET A 497 -20.92 -19.39 -24.28
N GLU A 498 -22.21 -19.02 -24.35
CA GLU A 498 -23.21 -19.50 -23.40
C GLU A 498 -23.62 -20.93 -23.77
N VAL A 499 -23.25 -21.91 -22.93
CA VAL A 499 -23.75 -23.29 -23.04
C VAL A 499 -25.12 -23.33 -22.37
N ARG A 500 -26.18 -23.40 -23.19
CA ARG A 500 -27.55 -23.60 -22.68
C ARG A 500 -27.69 -25.03 -22.13
N TRP A 501 -28.09 -25.13 -20.87
CA TRP A 501 -28.33 -26.36 -20.13
C TRP A 501 -29.65 -27.03 -20.54
#